data_AF-A0A967JHZ5-F1
#
_entry.id   AF-A0A967JHZ5-F1
#
_cell.length_a   1.000
_cell.length_b   1.000
_cell.length_c   1.000
_cell.angle_alpha   90.00
_cell.angle_beta   90.00
_cell.angle_gamma   90.00
#
_symmetry.space_group_name_H-M   'P 1'
#
loop_
_entity.id
_entity.type
_entity.pdbx_description
1 polymer ?
#
loop_
_entity_poly.entity_id
_entity_poly.type
_entity_poly.pdbx_seq_one_letter_code
_entity_poly.pdbx_strand_id
1 'polypeptide(L)' 'GHVVEYRGSAIASMTMEQRMTLCNMSIEGGARAGMVAPDDTTFAYLEDRPFAPSGRVWD' A
#
# COMPACT_ATOMS: atom_id res chain seq x y z
N GLY A 1 18.48 7.23 9.10
CA GLY A 1 17.38 6.26 9.01
C GLY A 1 16.97 6.16 7.56
N HIS A 2 16.67 4.96 7.10
CA HIS A 2 16.33 4.68 5.70
C HIS A 2 14.85 4.33 5.57
N VAL A 3 14.34 4.41 4.34
CA VAL A 3 13.02 3.93 3.97
C VAL A 3 13.22 2.62 3.23
N VAL A 4 12.34 1.64 3.48
CA VAL A 4 12.32 0.38 2.74
C VAL A 4 11.19 0.42 1.73
N GLU A 5 11.53 0.13 0.47
CA GLU A 5 10.56 -0.05 -0.59
C GLU A 5 10.43 -1.54 -0.91
N TYR A 6 9.20 -2.06 -0.83
CA TYR A 6 8.87 -3.44 -1.14
C TYR A 6 8.35 -3.55 -2.58
N ARG A 7 8.95 -4.44 -3.37
CA ARG A 7 8.59 -4.70 -4.77
C ARG A 7 8.71 -6.19 -5.11
N GLY A 8 8.19 -6.56 -6.28
CA GLY A 8 8.27 -7.92 -6.81
C GLY A 8 6.92 -8.66 -6.75
N SER A 9 6.88 -9.84 -7.38
CA SER A 9 5.65 -10.61 -7.56
C SER A 9 4.98 -10.99 -6.23
N ALA A 10 5.76 -11.28 -5.19
CA ALA A 10 5.24 -11.55 -3.85
C ALA A 10 4.43 -10.37 -3.31
N ILE A 11 4.95 -9.14 -3.43
CA ILE A 11 4.26 -7.92 -2.99
C ILE A 11 3.04 -7.64 -3.86
N ALA A 12 3.14 -7.82 -5.17
CA ALA A 12 2.02 -7.66 -6.09
C ALA A 12 0.87 -8.64 -5.79
N SER A 13 1.16 -9.83 -5.27
CA SER A 13 0.16 -10.82 -4.88
C SER A 13 -0.52 -10.57 -3.53
N MET A 14 -0.02 -9.61 -2.74
CA MET A 14 -0.59 -9.28 -1.43
C MET A 14 -1.81 -8.38 -1.55
N THR A 15 -2.81 -8.60 -0.68
CA THR A 15 -3.91 -7.66 -0.45
C THR A 15 -3.41 -6.37 0.21
N MET A 16 -4.23 -5.31 0.20
CA MET A 16 -3.86 -4.06 0.87
C MET A 16 -3.68 -4.22 2.39
N GLU A 17 -4.47 -5.06 3.05
CA GLU A 17 -4.30 -5.35 4.47
C GLU A 17 -2.95 -6.01 4.75
N GLN A 18 -2.55 -6.99 3.93
CA GLN A 18 -1.25 -7.64 4.05
C GLN A 18 -0.11 -6.64 3.83
N ARG A 19 -0.24 -5.74 2.86
CA ARG A 19 0.73 -4.66 2.61
C ARG A 19 0.82 -3.69 3.78
N MET A 20 -0.31 -3.29 4.38
CA MET A 20 -0.32 -2.42 5.55
C MET A 20 0.33 -3.09 6.76
N THR A 21 0.07 -4.38 7.01
CA THR A 21 0.75 -5.14 8.06
C THR A 21 2.26 -5.20 7.83
N LEU A 22 2.70 -5.45 6.59
CA LEU A 22 4.12 -5.46 6.23
C LEU A 22 4.80 -4.10 6.47
N CYS A 23 4.17 -3.00 6.01
CA CYS A 23 4.70 -1.66 6.19
C CYS A 23 4.69 -1.22 7.67
N ASN A 24 3.71 -1.65 8.45
CA ASN A 24 3.67 -1.41 9.90
C ASN A 24 4.91 -2.01 10.59
N MET A 25 5.28 -3.24 10.19
CA MET A 25 6.41 -3.98 10.74
C MET A 25 7.80 -3.51 10.25
N SER A 26 7.87 -2.44 9.45
CA SER A 26 9.14 -1.93 8.94
C SER A 26 10.01 -1.29 10.04
N ILE A 27 9.39 -0.82 11.13
CA ILE A 27 10.10 -0.18 12.24
C ILE A 27 10.94 -1.18 13.05
N GLU A 28 10.50 -2.43 13.14
CA GLU A 28 11.22 -3.53 13.79
C GLU A 28 12.52 -3.87 13.06
N GLY A 29 12.57 -3.61 11.75
CA GLY A 29 13.79 -3.67 10.94
C GLY A 29 14.66 -2.40 10.99
N GLY A 30 14.28 -1.39 11.78
CA GLY A 30 14.97 -0.11 11.90
C GLY A 30 14.69 0.89 10.77
N ALA A 31 13.69 0.63 9.92
CA ALA A 31 13.29 1.57 8.89
C ALA A 31 12.47 2.72 9.47
N ARG A 32 12.57 3.91 8.87
CA ARG A 32 11.71 5.06 9.21
C ARG A 32 10.30 4.92 8.62
N ALA A 33 10.19 4.21 7.52
CA ALA A 33 8.93 3.91 6.84
C ALA A 33 9.12 2.67 5.94
N GLY A 34 8.02 1.95 5.73
CA GLY A 34 7.85 0.99 4.66
C GLY A 34 6.91 1.55 3.60
N MET A 35 7.18 1.28 2.32
CA MET A 35 6.30 1.67 1.22
C MET A 35 6.14 0.57 0.17
N VAL A 36 4.96 0.52 -0.42
CA VAL A 36 4.61 -0.28 -1.60
C VAL A 36 4.06 0.70 -2.63
N ALA A 37 4.53 0.62 -3.88
CA ALA A 37 4.00 1.47 -4.95
C ALA A 37 2.51 1.14 -5.20
N PRO A 38 1.64 2.14 -5.39
CA PRO A 38 0.24 1.91 -5.75
C PRO A 38 0.10 1.13 -7.05
N ASP A 39 -0.91 0.26 -7.10
CA ASP A 39 -1.29 -0.58 -8.24
C ASP A 39 -2.80 -0.84 -8.23
N ASP A 40 -3.30 -1.68 -9.13
CA ASP A 40 -4.73 -1.99 -9.26
C ASP A 40 -5.36 -2.49 -7.94
N THR A 41 -4.60 -3.24 -7.12
CA THR A 41 -5.07 -3.68 -5.79
C THR A 41 -5.25 -2.49 -4.86
N THR A 42 -4.39 -1.48 -4.97
CA THR A 42 -4.48 -0.25 -4.19
C THR A 42 -5.68 0.59 -4.62
N PHE A 43 -5.94 0.71 -5.93
CA PHE A 43 -7.10 1.43 -6.44
C PHE A 43 -8.42 0.73 -6.08
N ALA A 44 -8.52 -0.58 -6.30
CA ALA A 44 -9.70 -1.36 -5.90
C ALA A 44 -9.98 -1.31 -4.40
N TYR A 45 -8.95 -1.24 -3.57
CA TYR A 45 -9.11 -1.08 -2.12
C TYR A 45 -9.67 0.28 -1.72
N LEU A 46 -9.31 1.33 -2.46
CA LEU A 46 -9.73 2.71 -2.19
C LEU A 46 -11.13 3.01 -2.74
N GLU A 47 -11.60 2.27 -3.73
CA GLU A 47 -12.94 2.44 -4.32
C GLU A 47 -14.02 2.43 -3.22
N ASP A 48 -14.93 3.41 -3.28
CA ASP A 48 -16.04 3.62 -2.33
C ASP A 48 -15.65 3.84 -0.85
N ARG A 49 -14.36 4.01 -0.53
CA ARG A 49 -13.94 4.33 0.85
C ARG A 49 -14.19 5.78 1.21
N PRO A 50 -14.35 6.09 2.53
CA PRO A 50 -14.41 7.47 2.98
C PRO A 50 -13.22 8.29 2.45
N PHE A 51 -13.52 9.48 1.93
CA PHE A 51 -12.56 10.41 1.33
C PHE A 51 -11.93 9.97 0.00
N ALA A 52 -12.28 8.80 -0.54
CA ALA A 52 -11.96 8.48 -1.92
C ALA A 52 -12.77 9.38 -2.87
N PRO A 53 -12.19 9.82 -4.01
CA PRO A 53 -12.96 10.50 -5.04
C PRO A 53 -14.05 9.57 -5.58
N SER A 54 -15.13 10.15 -6.10
CA SER A 54 -16.25 9.39 -6.66
C SER A 54 -16.74 10.00 -7.98
N GLY A 55 -17.44 9.18 -8.77
CA GLY A 55 -17.94 9.55 -10.09
C GLY A 55 -16.82 9.99 -11.03
N ARG A 56 -17.00 11.13 -11.72
CA ARG A 56 -16.06 11.67 -12.71
C ARG A 56 -14.64 11.99 -12.20
N VAL A 57 -14.43 11.99 -10.89
CA VAL A 57 -13.11 12.24 -10.28
C VAL A 57 -12.38 10.93 -10.01
N TRP A 58 -13.09 9.80 -10.06
CA TRP A 58 -12.58 8.44 -9.91
C TRP A 58 -12.28 7.78 -11.25
N ASP A 59 -13.18 7.94 -12.22
CA ASP A 59 -13.03 7.52 -13.63
C ASP A 59 -11.90 8.25 -14.36
#